data_AF-A0A9Q0IFE0-F1
#
_entry.id   AF-A0A9Q0IFE0-F1
#
_cell.length_a   1.000
_cell.length_b   1.000
_cell.length_c   1.000
_cell.angle_alpha   90.00
_cell.angle_beta   90.00
_cell.angle_gamma   90.00
#
_symmetry.space_group_name_H-M   'P 1'
#
loop_
_entity.id
_entity.type
_entity.pdbx_description
1 polymer ?
#
loop_
_entity_poly.entity_id
_entity_poly.type
_entity_poly.pdbx_seq_one_letter_code
_entity_poly.pdbx_strand_id
1 'polypeptide(L)'
;MVKLELDQVVIRRMKEDDIETVKALIKEGGEGTENRLILHVLTRPLCLFILAIISSVLRCLVHSFILALAIPVFLLIIFLKFTVPRSTGILGTSRPCWDYVGSSFRGDQDETLENPYNRISGKAAATKKRRVKETCDPPEKIDPEREAAAGQVWLADCDGEIAGCVCREGERRPGFRRICRVVVGSWYRREGLGRLLVQSLERRERGAGARRLYAHVPFPSKLGEVFFRRLGYRPLGERTGEEEEEEEEEDQELKVERAERGFLGFPLTKVYYKDL
;
A
#
# COMPACT_ATOMS: atom_id res chain seq x y z
N MET A 1 -14.72 3.04 -20.93
CA MET A 1 -13.51 2.27 -20.52
C MET A 1 -12.45 2.60 -21.55
N VAL A 2 -11.35 3.20 -21.13
CA VAL A 2 -10.26 3.60 -22.03
C VAL A 2 -9.42 2.35 -22.27
N LYS A 3 -9.25 1.95 -23.54
CA LYS A 3 -8.39 0.81 -23.87
C LYS A 3 -6.94 1.27 -23.74
N LEU A 4 -6.23 0.74 -22.76
CA LEU A 4 -4.83 1.08 -22.51
C LEU A 4 -3.92 0.11 -23.27
N GLU A 5 -3.04 0.64 -24.11
CA GLU A 5 -1.99 -0.14 -24.76
C GLU A 5 -0.79 -0.28 -23.81
N LEU A 6 -0.64 -1.47 -23.21
CA LEU A 6 0.34 -1.72 -22.15
C LEU A 6 1.80 -1.56 -22.61
N ASP A 7 2.08 -1.66 -23.91
CA ASP A 7 3.39 -1.43 -24.53
C ASP A 7 3.76 0.05 -24.66
N GLN A 8 2.78 0.95 -24.56
CA GLN A 8 3.04 2.40 -24.59
C GLN A 8 3.32 2.96 -23.19
N VAL A 9 2.97 2.21 -22.14
CA VAL A 9 3.16 2.63 -20.75
C VAL A 9 4.65 2.65 -20.41
N VAL A 10 5.13 3.81 -19.96
CA VAL A 10 6.48 3.98 -19.44
C VAL A 10 6.41 3.94 -17.92
N ILE A 11 7.14 3.01 -17.32
CA ILE A 11 7.22 2.94 -15.85
C ILE A 11 8.47 3.69 -15.41
N ARG A 12 8.29 4.83 -14.76
CA ARG A 12 9.38 5.74 -14.38
C ARG A 12 9.38 6.08 -12.91
N ARG A 13 10.52 6.55 -12.39
CA ARG A 13 10.60 7.10 -11.04
C ARG A 13 9.74 8.37 -10.90
N MET A 14 9.14 8.54 -9.73
CA MET A 14 8.40 9.75 -9.37
C MET A 14 9.32 10.96 -9.25
N LYS A 15 8.90 12.09 -9.82
CA LYS A 15 9.57 13.40 -9.73
C LYS A 15 8.81 14.30 -8.76
N GLU A 16 9.41 15.44 -8.41
CA GLU A 16 8.83 16.40 -7.47
C GLU A 16 7.48 16.94 -7.95
N ASP A 17 7.37 17.27 -9.25
CA ASP A 17 6.12 17.73 -9.88
C ASP A 17 4.98 16.69 -9.81
N ASP A 18 5.30 15.40 -9.67
CA ASP A 18 4.31 14.33 -9.63
C ASP A 18 3.69 14.15 -8.24
N ILE A 19 4.27 14.72 -7.18
CA ILE A 19 3.92 14.44 -5.78
C ILE A 19 2.42 14.67 -5.52
N GLU A 20 1.88 15.79 -5.99
CA GLU A 20 0.47 16.13 -5.77
C GLU A 20 -0.47 15.17 -6.49
N THR A 21 -0.14 14.84 -7.73
CA THR A 21 -0.91 13.89 -8.55
C THR A 21 -0.91 12.50 -7.94
N VAL A 22 0.25 12.04 -7.45
CA VAL A 22 0.39 10.72 -6.80
C VAL A 22 -0.36 10.69 -5.47
N LYS A 23 -0.31 11.76 -4.67
CA LYS A 23 -1.09 11.88 -3.44
C LYS A 23 -2.60 11.78 -3.74
N ALA A 24 -3.07 12.47 -4.77
CA ALA A 24 -4.47 12.40 -5.19
C ALA A 24 -4.86 10.98 -5.65
N LEU A 25 -4.02 10.34 -6.47
CA LEU A 25 -4.23 8.98 -6.96
C LEU A 25 -4.31 7.97 -5.81
N ILE A 26 -3.38 8.01 -4.86
CA ILE A 26 -3.38 7.12 -3.70
C ILE A 26 -4.62 7.36 -2.82
N LYS A 27 -5.02 8.61 -2.64
CA LYS A 27 -6.23 8.97 -1.90
C LYS A 27 -7.49 8.40 -2.56
N GLU A 28 -7.61 8.51 -3.88
CA GLU A 28 -8.71 7.89 -4.65
C GLU A 28 -8.69 6.36 -4.53
N GLY A 29 -7.51 5.73 -4.64
CA GLY A 29 -7.36 4.27 -4.52
C GLY A 29 -7.68 3.72 -3.13
N GLY A 30 -7.41 4.51 -2.08
CA GLY A 30 -7.72 4.19 -0.69
C GLY A 30 -9.17 4.49 -0.29
N GLU A 31 -9.92 5.23 -1.11
CA GLU A 31 -11.26 5.69 -0.77
C GLU A 31 -12.20 4.50 -0.49
N GLY A 32 -12.91 4.59 0.64
CA GLY A 32 -13.80 3.54 1.11
C GLY A 32 -13.12 2.33 1.76
N THR A 33 -11.81 2.12 1.59
CA THR A 33 -11.08 1.06 2.30
C THR A 33 -11.03 1.34 3.80
N GLU A 34 -10.82 2.60 4.19
CA GLU A 34 -10.86 3.04 5.59
C GLU A 34 -12.21 2.74 6.25
N ASN A 35 -13.32 3.11 5.59
CA ASN A 35 -14.66 2.87 6.12
C ASN A 35 -14.95 1.37 6.27
N ARG A 36 -14.48 0.55 5.31
CA ARG A 36 -14.60 -0.91 5.39
C ARG A 36 -13.74 -1.50 6.51
N LEU A 37 -12.55 -0.93 6.76
CA LEU A 37 -11.70 -1.33 7.89
C LEU A 37 -12.34 -0.96 9.22
N ILE A 38 -12.89 0.26 9.36
CA ILE A 38 -13.61 0.70 10.56
C ILE A 38 -14.80 -0.22 10.81
N LEU A 39 -15.61 -0.49 9.78
CA LEU A 39 -16.72 -1.43 9.88
C LEU A 39 -16.24 -2.84 10.26
N HIS A 40 -15.12 -3.30 9.70
CA HIS A 40 -14.53 -4.58 10.04
C HIS A 40 -14.12 -4.67 11.51
N VAL A 41 -13.55 -3.59 12.08
CA VAL A 41 -13.19 -3.53 13.50
C VAL A 41 -14.44 -3.49 14.39
N LEU A 42 -15.42 -2.64 14.04
CA LEU A 42 -16.66 -2.47 14.80
C LEU A 42 -17.51 -3.73 14.85
N THR A 43 -17.45 -4.58 13.82
CA THR A 43 -18.23 -5.82 13.75
C THR A 43 -17.57 -7.00 14.47
N ARG A 44 -16.41 -6.82 15.11
CA ARG A 44 -15.75 -7.90 15.87
C ARG A 44 -16.47 -8.16 17.21
N PRO A 45 -16.67 -9.43 17.61
CA PRO A 45 -17.36 -9.78 18.85
C PRO A 45 -16.79 -9.09 20.09
N LEU A 46 -15.46 -9.05 20.21
CA LEU A 46 -14.78 -8.39 21.34
C LEU A 46 -15.00 -6.87 21.36
N CYS A 47 -15.00 -6.22 20.18
CA CYS A 47 -15.26 -4.79 20.09
C CYS A 47 -16.70 -4.47 20.49
N LEU A 48 -17.66 -5.25 19.99
CA LEU A 48 -19.08 -5.14 20.37
C LEU A 48 -19.29 -5.38 21.87
N PHE A 49 -18.58 -6.35 22.45
CA PHE A 49 -18.64 -6.63 23.88
C PHE A 49 -18.13 -5.47 24.74
N ILE A 50 -16.97 -4.89 24.37
CA ILE A 50 -16.43 -3.70 25.05
C ILE A 50 -17.40 -2.52 24.93
N LEU A 51 -17.95 -2.27 23.74
CA LEU A 51 -18.95 -1.22 23.52
C LEU A 51 -20.21 -1.45 24.37
N ALA A 52 -20.66 -2.70 24.51
CA ALA A 52 -21.80 -3.04 25.35
C ALA A 52 -21.52 -2.77 26.84
N ILE A 53 -20.33 -3.09 27.34
CA ILE A 53 -19.91 -2.78 28.72
C ILE A 53 -19.89 -1.26 28.92
N ILE A 54 -19.21 -0.52 28.05
CA ILE A 54 -19.11 0.95 28.15
C ILE A 54 -20.51 1.57 28.10
N SER A 55 -21.37 1.11 27.19
CA SER A 55 -22.76 1.58 27.10
C SER A 55 -23.55 1.28 28.38
N SER A 56 -23.34 0.11 29.00
CA SER A 56 -24.01 -0.26 30.25
C SER A 56 -23.59 0.65 31.40
N VAL A 57 -22.30 0.97 31.52
CA VAL A 57 -21.81 1.93 32.53
C VAL A 57 -22.36 3.33 32.24
N LEU A 58 -22.35 3.75 30.97
CA LEU A 58 -22.80 5.09 30.58
C LEU A 58 -24.30 5.30 30.84
N ARG A 59 -25.12 4.25 30.77
CA ARG A 59 -26.54 4.29 31.16
C ARG A 59 -26.76 4.67 32.62
N CYS A 60 -25.81 4.37 33.51
CA CYS A 60 -25.91 4.79 34.91
C CYS A 60 -25.65 6.29 35.10
N LEU A 61 -24.98 6.94 34.14
CA LEU A 61 -24.59 8.35 34.19
C LEU A 61 -25.52 9.25 33.35
N VAL A 62 -26.03 8.70 32.24
CA VAL A 62 -26.80 9.44 31.24
C VAL A 62 -28.27 9.05 31.33
N HIS A 63 -29.16 10.00 31.58
CA HIS A 63 -30.62 9.80 31.66
C HIS A 63 -31.30 9.37 30.35
N SER A 64 -30.55 9.16 29.27
CA SER A 64 -31.05 8.80 27.94
C SER A 64 -30.43 7.51 27.43
N PHE A 65 -31.29 6.52 27.15
CA PHE A 65 -30.90 5.22 26.61
C PHE A 65 -30.23 5.34 25.23
N ILE A 66 -30.80 6.15 24.35
CA ILE A 66 -30.30 6.35 22.98
C ILE A 66 -28.90 6.97 23.04
N LEU A 67 -28.71 7.97 23.89
CA LEU A 67 -27.44 8.68 24.02
C LEU A 67 -26.34 7.76 24.58
N ALA A 68 -26.68 6.91 25.55
CA ALA A 68 -25.76 5.93 26.14
C ALA A 68 -25.32 4.82 25.15
N LEU A 69 -26.06 4.60 24.06
CA LEU A 69 -25.65 3.71 22.97
C LEU A 69 -24.87 4.45 21.87
N ALA A 70 -25.32 5.65 21.50
CA ALA A 70 -24.75 6.41 20.39
C ALA A 70 -23.36 6.97 20.71
N ILE A 71 -23.15 7.50 21.93
CA ILE A 71 -21.89 8.16 22.30
C ILE A 71 -20.69 7.21 22.18
N PRO A 72 -20.68 6.00 22.77
CA PRO A 72 -19.51 5.11 22.69
C PRO A 72 -19.15 4.72 21.25
N VAL A 73 -20.16 4.45 20.42
CA VAL A 73 -19.98 4.10 19.01
C VAL A 73 -19.43 5.28 18.23
N PHE A 74 -19.98 6.48 18.43
CA PHE A 74 -19.55 7.69 17.75
C PHE A 74 -18.12 8.08 18.11
N LEU A 75 -17.77 8.07 19.40
CA LEU A 75 -16.41 8.34 19.87
C LEU A 75 -15.42 7.32 19.32
N LEU A 76 -15.81 6.04 19.27
CA LEU A 76 -14.96 5.00 18.70
C LEU A 76 -14.77 5.21 17.18
N ILE A 77 -15.80 5.60 16.43
CA ILE A 77 -15.65 5.91 15.01
C ILE A 77 -14.70 7.09 14.80
N ILE A 78 -14.82 8.17 15.59
CA ILE A 78 -13.90 9.31 15.53
C ILE A 78 -12.47 8.87 15.88
N PHE A 79 -12.32 8.10 16.95
CA PHE A 79 -11.03 7.58 17.38
C PHE A 79 -10.38 6.71 16.29
N LEU A 80 -11.14 5.80 15.68
CA LEU A 80 -10.67 4.96 14.58
C LEU A 80 -10.36 5.80 13.32
N LYS A 81 -11.19 6.79 12.98
CA LYS A 81 -10.90 7.74 11.90
C LYS A 81 -9.64 8.57 12.14
N PHE A 82 -9.23 8.77 13.39
CA PHE A 82 -8.02 9.53 13.70
C PHE A 82 -6.77 8.64 13.78
N THR A 83 -6.94 7.40 14.27
CA THR A 83 -5.85 6.46 14.50
C THR A 83 -5.53 5.62 13.27
N VAL A 84 -6.53 5.09 12.54
CA VAL A 84 -6.31 4.26 11.35
C VAL A 84 -5.52 5.01 10.27
N PRO A 85 -5.84 6.26 9.89
CA PRO A 85 -5.04 6.98 8.88
C PRO A 85 -3.59 7.26 9.30
N ARG A 86 -3.31 7.29 10.61
CA ARG A 86 -1.97 7.51 11.16
C ARG A 86 -1.17 6.23 11.36
N SER A 87 -1.82 5.14 11.75
CA SER A 87 -1.19 3.84 12.00
C SER A 87 -1.09 2.97 10.75
N THR A 88 -1.99 3.16 9.79
CA THR A 88 -1.96 2.49 8.48
C THR A 88 -1.78 3.56 7.42
N GLY A 89 -0.55 4.05 7.23
CA GLY A 89 -0.20 5.03 6.18
C GLY A 89 -0.37 4.42 4.79
N ILE A 90 -1.61 4.11 4.42
CA ILE A 90 -2.08 3.38 3.24
C ILE A 90 -1.11 2.23 2.88
N LEU A 91 -0.96 1.34 3.88
CA LEU A 91 -0.57 -0.06 3.78
C LEU A 91 0.90 -0.35 3.50
N GLY A 92 1.70 -0.31 4.55
CA GLY A 92 3.03 -0.90 4.54
C GLY A 92 4.08 -0.14 5.33
N THR A 93 3.79 1.04 5.88
CA THR A 93 4.74 1.75 6.74
C THR A 93 4.02 2.34 7.95
N SER A 94 4.68 2.32 9.12
CA SER A 94 4.17 2.86 10.38
C SER A 94 4.14 4.40 10.43
N ARG A 95 4.44 5.07 9.31
CA ARG A 95 4.54 6.54 9.22
C ARG A 95 3.41 7.10 8.34
N PRO A 96 2.90 8.30 8.66
CA PRO A 96 1.77 8.90 7.94
C PRO A 96 2.08 9.11 6.45
N CYS A 97 1.08 8.86 5.60
CA CYS A 97 1.23 8.89 4.13
C CYS A 97 1.64 10.27 3.57
N TRP A 98 1.28 11.35 4.27
CA TRP A 98 1.51 12.73 3.85
C TRP A 98 2.99 13.15 3.90
N ASP A 99 3.80 12.47 4.72
CA ASP A 99 5.18 12.85 5.01
C ASP A 99 6.22 12.03 4.20
N TYR A 100 5.75 10.99 3.50
CA TYR A 100 6.60 9.96 2.89
C TYR A 100 6.81 10.18 1.39
N VAL A 101 5.75 10.45 0.63
CA VAL A 101 5.83 10.63 -0.84
C VAL A 101 6.77 11.79 -1.20
N GLY A 102 6.71 12.88 -0.44
CA GLY A 102 7.64 14.01 -0.60
C GLY A 102 9.09 13.71 -0.23
N SER A 103 9.39 12.56 0.38
CA SER A 103 10.76 12.13 0.67
C SER A 103 11.25 11.00 -0.25
N SER A 104 10.38 10.41 -1.08
CA SER A 104 10.71 9.27 -1.95
C SER A 104 11.24 9.67 -3.34
N PHE A 105 11.25 10.96 -3.68
CA PHE A 105 11.64 11.46 -5.01
C PHE A 105 13.16 11.65 -5.17
N ARG A 106 13.93 11.63 -4.08
CA ARG A 106 15.38 11.78 -4.12
C ARG A 106 16.08 10.47 -4.51
N GLY A 107 17.11 10.58 -5.33
CA GLY A 107 17.79 9.49 -6.06
C GLY A 107 17.79 9.71 -7.59
N ASP A 108 18.34 8.77 -8.35
CA ASP A 108 18.51 8.93 -9.81
C ASP A 108 17.15 9.05 -10.51
N GLN A 109 16.80 10.28 -10.90
CA GLN A 109 15.43 10.69 -11.27
C GLN A 109 15.00 10.18 -12.66
N ASP A 110 15.94 9.66 -13.43
CA ASP A 110 15.71 9.17 -14.79
C ASP A 110 15.72 7.63 -14.88
N GLU A 111 15.68 6.93 -13.74
CA GLU A 111 15.45 5.49 -13.72
C GLU A 111 14.06 5.13 -14.28
N THR A 112 14.05 4.16 -15.19
CA THR A 112 12.84 3.55 -15.75
C THR A 112 12.87 2.05 -15.53
N LEU A 113 11.72 1.45 -15.22
CA LEU A 113 11.60 0.00 -15.15
C LEU A 113 11.39 -0.56 -16.54
N GLU A 114 11.95 -1.74 -16.76
CA GLU A 114 11.72 -2.47 -17.99
C GLU A 114 10.24 -2.88 -18.09
N ASN A 115 9.60 -2.48 -19.19
CA ASN A 115 8.25 -2.91 -19.52
C ASN A 115 8.28 -4.27 -20.26
N PRO A 116 7.72 -5.36 -19.68
CA PRO A 116 7.63 -6.66 -20.34
C PRO A 116 7.00 -6.65 -21.73
N TYR A 117 6.04 -5.75 -21.98
CA TYR A 117 5.25 -5.74 -23.20
C TYR A 117 5.98 -5.06 -24.38
N ASN A 118 6.99 -4.23 -24.11
CA ASN A 118 7.78 -3.57 -25.17
C ASN A 118 8.54 -4.58 -26.04
N ARG A 119 9.04 -5.67 -25.42
CA ARG A 119 9.75 -6.74 -26.15
C ARG A 119 8.85 -7.47 -27.15
N ILE A 120 7.55 -7.48 -26.92
CA ILE A 120 6.57 -8.19 -27.73
C ILE A 120 6.08 -7.30 -28.90
N SER A 121 5.95 -5.99 -28.66
CA SER A 121 5.46 -5.03 -29.65
C SER A 121 6.53 -4.57 -30.65
N GLY A 122 7.82 -4.67 -30.30
CA GLY A 122 8.94 -4.22 -31.14
C GLY A 122 9.02 -2.69 -31.33
N LYS A 123 8.08 -1.93 -30.75
CA LYS A 123 8.08 -0.47 -30.69
C LYS A 123 8.79 -0.02 -29.41
N ALA A 124 9.90 0.71 -29.55
CA ALA A 124 10.50 1.40 -28.43
C ALA A 124 9.58 2.54 -28.00
N ALA A 125 9.10 2.52 -26.75
CA ALA A 125 8.32 3.63 -26.19
C ALA A 125 9.16 4.91 -26.28
N ALA A 126 8.66 5.91 -27.00
CA ALA A 126 9.35 7.18 -27.18
C ALA A 126 9.25 7.99 -25.89
N THR A 127 10.35 8.07 -25.13
CA THR A 127 10.45 8.93 -23.95
C THR A 127 10.41 10.40 -24.40
N LYS A 128 9.22 11.00 -24.47
CA LYS A 128 9.10 12.46 -24.64
C LYS A 128 9.60 13.14 -23.37
N LYS A 129 10.82 13.69 -23.43
CA LYS A 129 11.36 14.58 -22.38
C LYS A 129 10.44 15.80 -22.24
N ARG A 130 9.65 15.84 -21.18
CA ARG A 130 8.89 17.01 -20.77
C ARG A 130 9.91 18.08 -20.30
N ARG A 131 9.93 19.25 -20.93
CA ARG A 131 10.73 20.40 -20.47
C ARG A 131 10.10 20.94 -19.18
N VAL A 132 10.84 20.82 -18.08
CA VAL A 132 10.45 21.29 -16.74
C VAL A 132 10.71 22.80 -16.64
N LYS A 133 9.79 23.52 -15.99
CA LYS A 133 9.95 24.91 -15.58
C LYS A 133 10.42 24.86 -14.13
N GLU A 134 11.68 25.21 -13.88
CA GLU A 134 12.25 25.28 -12.53
C GLU A 134 11.52 26.35 -11.71
N THR A 135 10.76 25.93 -10.71
CA THR A 135 10.34 26.79 -9.61
C THR A 135 11.28 26.52 -8.44
N CYS A 136 12.18 27.48 -8.21
CA CYS A 136 13.18 27.45 -7.16
C CYS A 136 12.57 27.80 -5.80
N ASP A 137 11.95 26.81 -5.14
CA ASP A 137 11.86 26.83 -3.68
C ASP A 137 13.06 26.07 -3.10
N PRO A 138 13.68 26.56 -2.02
CA PRO A 138 14.86 25.91 -1.46
C PRO A 138 14.49 24.50 -0.97
N PRO A 139 15.25 23.46 -1.37
CA PRO A 139 14.97 22.10 -0.96
C PRO A 139 15.04 22.01 0.57
N GLU A 140 13.93 21.60 1.19
CA GLU A 140 13.89 21.28 2.61
C GLU A 140 15.04 20.30 2.93
N LYS A 141 15.79 20.57 4.00
CA LYS A 141 16.87 19.69 4.47
C LYS A 141 16.23 18.50 5.15
N ILE A 142 16.02 17.42 4.38
CA ILE A 142 15.46 16.16 4.87
C ILE A 142 16.60 15.25 5.35
N ASP A 143 16.44 14.65 6.52
CA ASP A 143 17.42 13.70 7.09
C ASP A 143 17.61 12.46 6.20
N PRO A 144 18.84 11.97 6.01
CA PRO A 144 19.14 10.81 5.16
C PRO A 144 18.47 9.52 5.65
N GLU A 145 18.27 9.39 6.96
CA GLU A 145 17.54 8.27 7.56
C GLU A 145 16.05 8.27 7.16
N ARG A 146 15.47 9.47 6.99
CA ARG A 146 14.09 9.64 6.54
C ARG A 146 13.94 9.27 5.07
N GLU A 147 14.93 9.55 4.23
CA GLU A 147 14.95 9.13 2.82
C GLU A 147 15.09 7.61 2.67
N ALA A 148 16.00 6.99 3.42
CA ALA A 148 16.16 5.54 3.42
C ALA A 148 14.87 4.83 3.86
N ALA A 149 14.17 5.38 4.85
CA ALA A 149 12.86 4.89 5.27
C ALA A 149 11.76 5.18 4.24
N ALA A 150 11.86 6.26 3.46
CA ALA A 150 10.89 6.73 2.47
C ALA A 150 10.84 5.88 1.19
N GLY A 151 11.73 4.91 0.99
CA GLY A 151 11.64 3.98 -0.13
C GLY A 151 11.54 4.66 -1.50
N GLN A 152 10.89 3.98 -2.46
CA GLN A 152 10.85 4.42 -3.86
C GLN A 152 9.42 4.35 -4.41
N VAL A 153 9.05 5.30 -5.27
CA VAL A 153 7.76 5.34 -5.94
C VAL A 153 7.95 5.26 -7.45
N TRP A 154 7.26 4.32 -8.07
CA TRP A 154 7.24 4.08 -9.51
C TRP A 154 5.88 4.41 -10.08
N LEU A 155 5.88 5.16 -11.18
CA LEU A 155 4.69 5.67 -11.85
C LEU A 155 4.53 5.01 -13.21
N ALA A 156 3.31 4.61 -13.54
CA ALA A 156 2.92 4.31 -14.91
C ALA A 156 2.51 5.61 -15.59
N ASP A 157 3.36 6.09 -16.50
CA ASP A 157 3.13 7.24 -17.34
C ASP A 157 2.63 6.76 -18.72
N CYS A 158 1.46 7.23 -19.12
CA CYS A 158 0.88 7.01 -20.43
C CYS A 158 0.62 8.38 -21.06
N ASP A 159 1.37 8.72 -22.12
CA ASP A 159 1.25 10.00 -22.83
C ASP A 159 1.31 11.27 -21.96
N GLY A 160 2.03 11.23 -20.84
CA GLY A 160 2.17 12.34 -19.90
C GLY A 160 1.10 12.38 -18.80
N GLU A 161 0.20 11.39 -18.78
CA GLU A 161 -0.79 11.17 -17.72
C GLU A 161 -0.35 10.01 -16.81
N ILE A 162 -0.45 10.23 -15.49
CA ILE A 162 -0.12 9.21 -14.49
C ILE A 162 -1.33 8.26 -14.35
N ALA A 163 -1.22 7.08 -14.93
CA ALA A 163 -2.29 6.07 -14.95
C ALA A 163 -2.29 5.16 -13.70
N GLY A 164 -1.17 5.09 -12.98
CA GLY A 164 -1.01 4.22 -11.81
C GLY A 164 0.32 4.41 -11.09
N CYS A 165 0.43 3.87 -9.88
CA CYS A 165 1.68 3.84 -9.13
C CYS A 165 1.87 2.55 -8.33
N VAL A 166 3.13 2.25 -8.02
CA VAL A 166 3.54 1.21 -7.06
C VAL A 166 4.69 1.74 -6.23
N CYS A 167 4.64 1.48 -4.92
CA CYS A 167 5.70 1.88 -4.00
C CYS A 167 6.51 0.66 -3.55
N ARG A 168 7.81 0.85 -3.41
CA ARG A 168 8.73 -0.04 -2.70
C ARG A 168 9.08 0.63 -1.38
N GLU A 169 8.96 -0.10 -0.27
CA GLU A 169 9.44 0.43 1.01
C GLU A 169 10.97 0.53 1.02
N GLY A 170 11.50 1.34 1.93
CA GLY A 170 12.90 1.31 2.32
C GLY A 170 13.37 -0.10 2.67
N GLU A 171 14.61 -0.41 2.33
CA GLU A 171 15.20 -1.71 2.65
C GLU A 171 15.39 -1.83 4.16
N ARG A 172 14.65 -2.75 4.79
CA ARG A 172 14.82 -3.10 6.21
C ARG A 172 15.80 -4.26 6.40
N ARG A 173 15.92 -5.12 5.38
CA ARG A 173 16.70 -6.37 5.43
C ARG A 173 17.29 -6.70 4.05
N PRO A 174 18.53 -7.20 4.01
CA PRO A 174 19.14 -7.63 2.75
C PRO A 174 18.34 -8.78 2.14
N GLY A 175 18.07 -8.71 0.84
CA GLY A 175 17.37 -9.75 0.09
C GLY A 175 15.84 -9.78 0.26
N PHE A 176 15.26 -8.99 1.17
CA PHE A 176 13.81 -8.90 1.35
C PHE A 176 13.31 -7.49 1.00
N ARG A 177 12.20 -7.40 0.27
CA ARG A 177 11.60 -6.11 -0.08
C ARG A 177 10.11 -6.13 0.20
N ARG A 178 9.55 -4.97 0.50
CA ARG A 178 8.11 -4.78 0.63
C ARG A 178 7.58 -3.90 -0.50
N ILE A 179 6.53 -4.37 -1.16
CA ILE A 179 5.72 -3.59 -2.08
C ILE A 179 4.50 -3.08 -1.33
N CYS A 180 4.20 -1.80 -1.52
CA CYS A 180 3.05 -1.13 -0.94
C CYS A 180 2.38 -0.20 -1.97
N ARG A 181 1.16 0.24 -1.65
CA ARG A 181 0.45 1.30 -2.39
C ARG A 181 0.38 1.05 -3.91
N VAL A 182 0.04 -0.17 -4.30
CA VAL A 182 -0.30 -0.47 -5.70
C VAL A 182 -1.66 0.16 -6.01
N VAL A 183 -1.67 1.22 -6.80
CA VAL A 183 -2.89 1.94 -7.16
C VAL A 183 -2.95 2.17 -8.65
N VAL A 184 -4.13 1.94 -9.24
CA VAL A 184 -4.43 2.18 -10.64
C VAL A 184 -5.62 3.12 -10.73
N GLY A 185 -5.49 4.17 -11.55
CA GLY A 185 -6.54 5.14 -11.82
C GLY A 185 -7.80 4.44 -12.30
N SER A 186 -8.97 4.92 -11.84
CA SER A 186 -10.27 4.25 -12.07
C SER A 186 -10.54 3.91 -13.53
N TRP A 187 -10.12 4.78 -14.46
CA TRP A 187 -10.27 4.62 -15.91
C TRP A 187 -9.42 3.51 -16.56
N TYR A 188 -8.33 3.12 -15.90
CA TYR A 188 -7.33 2.14 -16.38
C TYR A 188 -7.38 0.81 -15.62
N ARG A 189 -8.37 0.63 -14.73
CA ARG A 189 -8.54 -0.62 -13.97
C ARG A 189 -8.99 -1.74 -14.90
N ARG A 190 -8.56 -2.97 -14.58
CA ARG A 190 -8.84 -4.20 -15.32
C ARG A 190 -8.18 -4.31 -16.71
N GLU A 191 -7.40 -3.31 -17.12
CA GLU A 191 -6.60 -3.34 -18.35
C GLU A 191 -5.23 -4.04 -18.17
N GLY A 192 -4.94 -4.59 -16.99
CA GLY A 192 -3.66 -5.26 -16.70
C GLY A 192 -2.54 -4.34 -16.18
N LEU A 193 -2.78 -3.03 -16.07
CA LEU A 193 -1.78 -2.06 -15.60
C LEU A 193 -1.18 -2.38 -14.23
N GLY A 194 -2.00 -2.83 -13.28
CA GLY A 194 -1.50 -3.22 -11.95
C GLY A 194 -0.54 -4.42 -12.02
N ARG A 195 -0.81 -5.39 -12.90
CA ARG A 195 0.08 -6.54 -13.13
C ARG A 195 1.40 -6.08 -13.74
N LEU A 196 1.34 -5.17 -14.72
CA LEU A 196 2.51 -4.57 -15.34
C LEU A 196 3.41 -3.89 -14.29
N LEU A 197 2.85 -3.01 -13.46
CA LEU A 197 3.57 -2.31 -12.40
C LEU A 197 4.29 -3.26 -11.44
N VAL A 198 3.58 -4.27 -10.94
CA VAL A 198 4.16 -5.23 -9.98
C VAL A 198 5.22 -6.12 -10.63
N GLN A 199 4.98 -6.63 -11.84
CA GLN A 199 5.95 -7.50 -12.53
C GLN A 199 7.22 -6.78 -12.95
N SER A 200 7.12 -5.51 -13.37
CA SER A 200 8.29 -4.69 -13.67
C SER A 200 9.12 -4.42 -12.42
N LEU A 201 8.48 -4.14 -11.29
CA LEU A 201 9.19 -3.99 -10.01
C LEU A 201 9.81 -5.31 -9.55
N GLU A 202 9.11 -6.43 -9.68
CA GLU A 202 9.63 -7.78 -9.38
C GLU A 202 10.93 -8.08 -10.11
N ARG A 203 10.98 -7.81 -11.41
CA ARG A 203 12.19 -8.06 -12.22
C ARG A 203 13.37 -7.21 -11.79
N ARG A 204 13.13 -5.93 -11.49
CA ARG A 204 14.17 -5.03 -11.00
C ARG A 204 14.71 -5.52 -9.67
N GLU A 205 13.84 -5.82 -8.71
CA GLU A 205 14.28 -6.26 -7.39
C GLU A 205 15.00 -7.62 -7.46
N ARG A 206 14.57 -8.53 -8.34
CA ARG A 206 15.31 -9.77 -8.65
C ARG A 206 16.72 -9.47 -9.16
N GLY A 207 16.84 -8.55 -10.13
CA GLY A 207 18.14 -8.11 -10.66
C GLY A 207 19.03 -7.43 -9.62
N ALA A 208 18.42 -6.79 -8.61
CA ALA A 208 19.10 -6.20 -7.47
C ALA A 208 19.45 -7.21 -6.35
N GLY A 209 19.18 -8.50 -6.55
CA GLY A 209 19.49 -9.57 -5.59
C GLY A 209 18.44 -9.79 -4.50
N ALA A 210 17.22 -9.26 -4.66
CA ALA A 210 16.12 -9.61 -3.78
C ALA A 210 15.70 -11.07 -4.00
N ARG A 211 15.52 -11.80 -2.90
CA ARG A 211 15.09 -13.19 -2.84
C ARG A 211 13.59 -13.32 -2.66
N ARG A 212 12.97 -12.37 -1.94
CA ARG A 212 11.54 -12.43 -1.58
C ARG A 212 10.92 -11.05 -1.52
N LEU A 213 9.68 -10.96 -1.98
CA LEU A 213 8.83 -9.77 -1.90
C LEU A 213 7.64 -10.00 -1.00
N TYR A 214 7.32 -9.00 -0.19
CA TYR A 214 6.13 -8.96 0.65
C TYR A 214 5.14 -7.90 0.18
N ALA A 215 3.85 -8.20 0.29
CA ALA A 215 2.76 -7.29 0.03
C ALA A 215 1.76 -7.31 1.19
N HIS A 216 1.47 -6.13 1.74
CA HIS A 216 0.47 -5.98 2.80
C HIS A 216 -0.86 -5.54 2.18
N VAL A 217 -1.89 -6.37 2.35
CA VAL A 217 -3.22 -6.15 1.79
C VAL A 217 -4.19 -5.87 2.93
N PRO A 218 -5.05 -4.84 2.86
CA PRO A 218 -6.07 -4.62 3.89
C PRO A 218 -6.94 -5.85 4.06
N PHE A 219 -7.25 -6.22 5.30
CA PHE A 219 -8.10 -7.37 5.58
C PHE A 219 -9.45 -7.37 4.81
N PRO A 220 -10.19 -6.24 4.66
CA PRO A 220 -11.44 -6.22 3.91
C PRO A 220 -11.25 -6.19 2.38
N SER A 221 -10.02 -6.08 1.87
CA SER A 221 -9.76 -5.94 0.44
C SER A 221 -9.73 -7.30 -0.27
N LYS A 222 -10.91 -7.80 -0.65
CA LYS A 222 -11.04 -9.00 -1.50
C LYS A 222 -10.34 -8.84 -2.85
N LEU A 223 -10.37 -7.62 -3.41
CA LEU A 223 -9.72 -7.32 -4.69
C LEU A 223 -8.20 -7.50 -4.58
N GLY A 224 -7.58 -6.96 -3.52
CA GLY A 224 -6.14 -7.07 -3.31
C GLY A 224 -5.70 -8.52 -3.12
N GLU A 225 -6.45 -9.30 -2.34
CA GLU A 225 -6.22 -10.73 -2.14
C GLU A 225 -6.24 -11.52 -3.46
N VAL A 226 -7.29 -11.34 -4.27
CA VAL A 226 -7.39 -12.01 -5.58
C VAL A 226 -6.29 -11.53 -6.52
N PHE A 227 -5.94 -10.24 -6.49
CA PHE A 227 -4.89 -9.67 -7.31
C PHE A 227 -3.51 -10.27 -7.02
N PHE A 228 -3.08 -10.29 -5.76
CA PHE A 228 -1.77 -10.83 -5.39
C PHE A 228 -1.70 -12.36 -5.54
N ARG A 229 -2.77 -13.10 -5.21
CA ARG A 229 -2.83 -14.55 -5.51
C ARG A 229 -2.69 -14.83 -7.01
N ARG A 230 -3.35 -14.06 -7.88
CA ARG A 230 -3.21 -14.17 -9.36
C ARG A 230 -1.84 -13.75 -9.91
N LEU A 231 -1.02 -13.09 -9.10
CA LEU A 231 0.37 -12.77 -9.43
C LEU A 231 1.36 -13.83 -8.91
N GLY A 232 0.86 -14.85 -8.22
CA GLY A 232 1.64 -15.94 -7.65
C GLY A 232 2.13 -15.68 -6.22
N TYR A 233 1.58 -14.69 -5.52
CA TYR A 233 1.88 -14.49 -4.10
C TYR A 233 1.09 -15.47 -3.25
N ARG A 234 1.74 -16.01 -2.22
CA ARG A 234 1.17 -16.89 -1.22
C ARG A 234 0.84 -16.10 0.05
N PRO A 235 -0.28 -16.40 0.73
CA PRO A 235 -0.60 -15.79 2.02
C PRO A 235 0.40 -16.28 3.07
N LEU A 236 0.94 -15.36 3.87
CA LEU A 236 1.80 -15.70 5.01
C LEU A 236 0.89 -16.05 6.22
N GLY A 237 0.99 -17.27 6.73
CA GLY A 237 0.27 -17.72 7.94
C GLY A 237 -1.20 -18.15 7.74
N GLU A 238 -1.66 -18.44 6.53
CA GLU A 238 -2.91 -19.20 6.33
C GLU A 238 -2.59 -20.69 6.50
N ARG A 239 -2.84 -21.25 7.71
CA ARG A 239 -2.69 -22.68 7.98
C ARG A 239 -3.60 -23.51 7.04
N THR A 240 -3.02 -24.08 6.00
CA THR A 240 -3.47 -25.36 5.42
C THR A 240 -2.67 -26.45 6.11
N GLY A 241 -3.34 -27.36 6.81
CA GLY A 241 -2.75 -28.23 7.83
C GLY A 241 -1.89 -29.39 7.32
N GLU A 242 -0.98 -29.16 6.39
CA GLU A 242 -0.01 -30.16 5.95
C GLU A 242 1.32 -29.44 5.71
N GLU A 243 2.39 -29.93 6.38
CA GLU A 243 3.83 -29.65 6.22
C GLU A 243 4.52 -29.11 7.50
N GLU A 244 4.83 -30.04 8.41
CA GLU A 244 5.48 -29.83 9.72
C GLU A 244 6.99 -29.48 9.65
N GLU A 245 7.60 -29.42 8.46
CA GLU A 245 9.03 -29.11 8.29
C GLU A 245 9.31 -27.64 7.88
N GLU A 246 8.33 -26.90 7.36
CA GLU A 246 8.45 -25.44 7.09
C GLU A 246 8.22 -24.57 8.35
N GLU A 247 7.79 -25.18 9.45
CA GLU A 247 7.30 -24.50 10.66
C GLU A 247 8.35 -23.64 11.38
N GLU A 248 9.64 -24.04 11.40
CA GLU A 248 10.67 -23.30 12.14
C GLU A 248 11.15 -22.02 11.43
N GLU A 249 11.19 -22.02 10.10
CA GLU A 249 11.52 -20.83 9.30
C GLU A 249 10.30 -19.90 9.19
N GLU A 250 9.10 -20.45 8.96
CA GLU A 250 7.85 -19.67 8.96
C GLU A 250 7.60 -18.99 10.31
N ASP A 251 7.86 -19.66 11.44
CA ASP A 251 7.70 -19.06 12.78
C ASP A 251 8.71 -17.92 13.05
N GLN A 252 9.89 -17.94 12.44
CA GLN A 252 10.86 -16.85 12.50
C GLN A 252 10.46 -15.70 11.58
N GLU A 253 9.95 -15.99 10.38
CA GLU A 253 9.46 -14.97 9.44
C GLU A 253 8.16 -14.30 9.91
N LEU A 254 7.24 -15.05 10.51
CA LEU A 254 6.02 -14.55 11.16
C LEU A 254 6.33 -13.63 12.35
N LYS A 255 7.47 -13.83 13.02
CA LYS A 255 7.93 -12.92 14.09
C LYS A 255 8.42 -11.58 13.53
N VAL A 256 8.84 -11.55 12.27
CA VAL A 256 9.50 -10.41 11.62
C VAL A 256 8.53 -9.57 10.78
N GLU A 257 7.83 -10.21 9.84
CA GLU A 257 6.91 -9.57 8.89
C GLU A 257 5.48 -9.73 9.41
N ARG A 258 5.19 -9.01 10.50
CA ARG A 258 3.87 -9.06 11.14
C ARG A 258 2.85 -8.24 10.37
N ALA A 259 1.65 -8.81 10.23
CA ALA A 259 0.45 -8.04 9.92
C ALA A 259 0.35 -6.83 10.85
N GLU A 260 0.09 -5.65 10.28
CA GLU A 260 -0.17 -4.44 11.06
C GLU A 260 -1.37 -4.68 11.98
N ARG A 261 -1.22 -4.41 13.28
CA ARG A 261 -2.27 -4.61 14.28
C ARG A 261 -2.87 -3.28 14.73
N GLY A 262 -4.19 -3.24 14.84
CA GLY A 262 -4.94 -2.08 15.34
C GLY A 262 -4.98 -2.00 16.87
N PHE A 263 -5.77 -1.05 17.37
CA PHE A 263 -5.91 -0.64 18.79
C PHE A 263 -6.23 -1.77 19.80
N LEU A 264 -6.62 -2.96 19.34
CA LEU A 264 -6.92 -4.13 20.18
C LEU A 264 -6.14 -5.38 19.76
N GLY A 265 -5.01 -5.20 19.07
CA GLY A 265 -4.20 -6.30 18.56
C GLY A 265 -4.77 -6.99 17.31
N PHE A 266 -5.90 -6.50 16.77
CA PHE A 266 -6.52 -7.09 15.58
C PHE A 266 -5.70 -6.82 14.32
N PRO A 267 -5.46 -7.83 13.47
CA PRO A 267 -4.78 -7.63 12.20
C PRO A 267 -5.63 -6.74 11.28
N LEU A 268 -5.04 -5.63 10.83
CA LEU A 268 -5.60 -4.70 9.85
C LEU A 268 -5.23 -5.11 8.42
N THR A 269 -4.15 -5.88 8.29
CA THR A 269 -3.62 -6.37 7.01
C THR A 269 -3.43 -7.88 7.01
N LYS A 270 -3.49 -8.46 5.81
CA LYS A 270 -3.00 -9.79 5.47
C LYS A 270 -1.66 -9.62 4.76
N VAL A 271 -0.70 -10.46 5.08
CA VAL A 271 0.62 -10.44 4.44
C VAL A 271 0.66 -11.51 3.36
N TYR A 272 1.18 -11.16 2.20
CA TYR A 272 1.42 -12.06 1.09
C TYR A 272 2.89 -12.00 0.73
N TYR A 273 3.49 -13.12 0.35
CA TYR A 273 4.88 -13.20 -0.07
C TYR A 273 5.03 -13.90 -1.41
N LYS A 274 6.13 -13.60 -2.12
CA LYS A 274 6.51 -14.28 -3.35
C LYS A 274 8.03 -14.35 -3.44
N ASP A 275 8.53 -15.55 -3.70
CA ASP A 275 9.94 -15.77 -4.00
C ASP A 275 10.27 -15.31 -5.42
N LEU A 276 11.43 -14.66 -5.55
CA LEU A 276 11.91 -14.08 -6.80
C LEU A 276 12.88 -14.99 -7.52
#